data_AF-A0A6A6E3J7-F1
#
_entry.id   AF-A0A6A6E3J7-F1
#
_cell.length_a   1.000
_cell.length_b   1.000
_cell.length_c   1.000
_cell.angle_alpha   90.00
_cell.angle_beta   90.00
_cell.angle_gamma   90.00
#
_symmetry.space_group_name_H-M   'P 1'
#
loop_
_entity.id
_entity.type
_entity.pdbx_description
1 polymer ?
#
loop_
_entity_poly.entity_id
_entity_poly.type
_entity_poly.pdbx_seq_one_letter_code
_entity_poly.pdbx_strand_id
1 'polypeptide(L)'
;LIQAFESHSVFESQYSTRSGKIYFMWDFANRTEAMFQSILHNYPPPDTPATRRTIPNVPPACMTEKQREELREDAVGRCMLLWTMITDSSGKTGMMFGEAPGQGVELGDEVKRKAEDVKSMI
;
A
#
# COMPACT_ATOMS: atom_id res chain seq x y z
N LEU A 1 3.49 9.90 0.61
CA LEU A 1 4.16 8.57 0.53
C LEU A 1 4.39 8.12 -0.91
N ILE A 2 3.37 8.07 -1.76
CA ILE A 2 3.48 7.64 -3.18
C ILE A 2 4.61 8.37 -3.93
N GLN A 3 4.62 9.70 -3.91
CA GLN A 3 5.67 10.52 -4.54
C GLN A 3 7.10 10.23 -4.02
N ALA A 4 7.24 9.79 -2.76
CA ALA A 4 8.54 9.44 -2.21
C ALA A 4 9.05 8.11 -2.79
N PHE A 5 8.16 7.17 -3.10
CA PHE A 5 8.53 5.99 -3.86
C PHE A 5 8.88 6.34 -5.31
N GLU A 6 8.12 7.23 -5.95
CA GLU A 6 8.37 7.66 -7.34
C GLU A 6 9.72 8.37 -7.49
N SER A 7 10.14 9.11 -6.46
CA SER A 7 11.44 9.80 -6.43
C SER A 7 12.61 8.89 -6.08
N HIS A 8 12.35 7.62 -5.75
CA HIS A 8 13.40 6.68 -5.35
C HIS A 8 14.27 6.28 -6.53
N SER A 9 15.59 6.17 -6.33
CA SER A 9 16.57 5.98 -7.42
C SER A 9 16.34 4.71 -8.26
N VAL A 10 15.84 3.63 -7.65
CA VAL A 10 15.51 2.37 -8.35
C VAL A 10 14.04 2.27 -8.80
N PHE A 11 13.24 3.32 -8.63
CA PHE A 11 11.82 3.29 -8.98
C PHE A 11 11.61 2.99 -10.47
N GLU A 12 12.22 3.77 -11.35
CA GLU A 12 12.05 3.63 -12.81
C GLU A 12 12.38 2.21 -13.31
N SER A 13 13.49 1.63 -12.83
CA SER A 13 13.88 0.28 -13.22
C SER A 13 12.87 -0.76 -12.74
N GLN A 14 12.46 -0.70 -11.46
CA GLN A 14 11.49 -1.61 -10.88
C GLN A 14 10.07 -1.44 -11.46
N TYR A 15 9.70 -0.21 -11.81
CA TYR A 15 8.42 0.12 -12.44
C TYR A 15 8.32 -0.50 -13.84
N SER A 16 9.39 -0.39 -14.64
CA SER A 16 9.43 -0.94 -16.01
C SER A 16 9.25 -2.46 -16.05
N THR A 17 9.79 -3.17 -15.06
CA THR A 17 9.69 -4.64 -14.94
C THR A 17 8.54 -5.10 -14.05
N ARG A 18 7.81 -4.14 -13.44
CA ARG A 18 6.74 -4.39 -12.46
C ARG A 18 7.17 -5.34 -11.34
N SER A 19 8.37 -5.14 -10.83
CA SER A 19 8.99 -6.06 -9.87
C SER A 19 9.92 -5.34 -8.90
N GLY A 20 10.03 -5.86 -7.68
CA GLY A 20 10.94 -5.34 -6.66
C GLY A 20 10.23 -4.53 -5.60
N LYS A 21 10.91 -4.39 -4.46
CA LYS A 21 10.35 -3.86 -3.20
C LYS A 21 9.73 -2.47 -3.35
N ILE A 22 10.43 -1.53 -4.00
CA ILE A 22 9.94 -0.15 -4.18
C ILE A 22 8.68 -0.14 -5.06
N TYR A 23 8.71 -0.86 -6.19
CA TYR A 23 7.53 -0.96 -7.06
C TYR A 23 6.34 -1.59 -6.33
N PHE A 24 6.54 -2.69 -5.62
CA PHE A 24 5.47 -3.35 -4.88
C PHE A 24 4.87 -2.46 -3.79
N MET A 25 5.70 -1.76 -3.03
CA MET A 25 5.22 -0.85 -1.98
C MET A 25 4.52 0.38 -2.58
N TRP A 26 4.99 0.89 -3.72
CA TRP A 26 4.31 1.94 -4.49
C TRP A 26 2.94 1.47 -5.03
N ASP A 27 2.85 0.31 -5.69
CA ASP A 27 1.58 -0.22 -6.22
C ASP A 27 0.59 -0.48 -5.08
N PHE A 28 1.09 -1.03 -3.98
CA PHE A 28 0.28 -1.25 -2.79
C PHE A 28 -0.26 0.06 -2.20
N ALA A 29 0.58 1.11 -2.11
CA ALA A 29 0.16 2.43 -1.65
C ALA A 29 -0.86 3.09 -2.58
N ASN A 30 -0.68 3.01 -3.90
CA ASN A 30 -1.64 3.53 -4.89
C ASN A 30 -3.00 2.83 -4.78
N ARG A 31 -3.01 1.49 -4.62
CA ARG A 31 -4.27 0.75 -4.41
C ARG A 31 -4.95 1.14 -3.10
N THR A 32 -4.19 1.40 -2.04
CA THR A 32 -4.74 1.90 -0.77
C THR A 32 -5.33 3.31 -0.94
N GLU A 33 -4.65 4.20 -1.67
CA GLU A 33 -5.19 5.52 -2.01
C GLU A 33 -6.50 5.41 -2.81
N ALA A 34 -6.56 4.53 -3.81
CA ALA A 34 -7.79 4.29 -4.58
C ALA A 34 -8.96 3.81 -3.69
N MET A 35 -8.70 3.08 -2.61
CA MET A 35 -9.74 2.74 -1.62
C MET A 35 -10.21 3.97 -0.85
N PHE A 36 -9.31 4.86 -0.42
CA PHE A 36 -9.72 6.14 0.19
C PHE A 36 -10.52 7.00 -0.79
N GLN A 37 -10.11 7.07 -2.04
CA GLN A 37 -10.87 7.78 -3.09
C GLN A 37 -12.26 7.17 -3.26
N SER A 38 -12.39 5.84 -3.21
CA SER A 38 -13.68 5.15 -3.20
C SER A 38 -14.54 5.60 -2.02
N ILE A 39 -14.01 5.59 -0.80
CA ILE A 39 -14.72 5.97 0.43
C ILE A 39 -15.13 7.46 0.42
N LEU A 40 -14.23 8.35 0.03
CA LEU A 40 -14.42 9.80 0.12
C LEU A 40 -15.28 10.37 -1.02
N HIS A 41 -15.14 9.82 -2.23
CA HIS A 41 -15.76 10.36 -3.44
C HIS A 41 -16.80 9.42 -4.05
N ASN A 42 -17.09 8.31 -3.38
CA ASN A 42 -18.10 7.34 -3.79
C ASN A 42 -17.81 6.72 -5.18
N TYR A 43 -16.54 6.39 -5.44
CA TYR A 43 -16.14 5.60 -6.62
C TYR A 43 -16.17 4.09 -6.31
N PRO A 44 -16.26 3.21 -7.31
CA PRO A 44 -16.06 1.78 -7.09
C PRO A 44 -14.65 1.50 -6.52
N PRO A 45 -14.52 0.64 -5.51
CA PRO A 45 -13.21 0.33 -4.91
C PRO A 45 -12.36 -0.52 -5.87
N PRO A 46 -11.02 -0.46 -5.73
CA PRO A 46 -10.15 -1.37 -6.47
C PRO A 46 -10.35 -2.83 -6.02
N ASP A 47 -10.10 -3.80 -6.90
CA ASP A 47 -10.03 -5.22 -6.50
C ASP A 47 -8.78 -5.45 -5.65
N THR A 48 -8.98 -5.91 -4.41
CA THR A 48 -7.91 -6.30 -3.48
C THR A 48 -8.06 -7.76 -3.10
N PRO A 49 -6.96 -8.53 -2.93
CA PRO A 49 -7.07 -9.91 -2.50
C PRO A 49 -7.80 -10.10 -1.16
N ALA A 50 -7.71 -9.12 -0.25
CA ALA A 50 -8.32 -9.16 1.07
C ALA A 50 -9.84 -9.01 1.05
N THR A 51 -10.38 -8.25 0.09
CA THR A 51 -11.82 -7.95 -0.02
C THR A 51 -12.50 -8.67 -1.19
N ARG A 52 -11.73 -9.41 -1.98
CA ARG A 52 -12.23 -10.15 -3.14
C ARG A 52 -13.35 -11.10 -2.71
N ARG A 53 -14.51 -10.99 -3.38
CA ARG A 53 -15.77 -11.71 -3.14
C ARG A 53 -16.60 -11.24 -1.95
N THR A 54 -16.10 -10.35 -1.09
CA THR A 54 -16.89 -9.79 0.02
C THR A 54 -17.32 -8.36 -0.26
N ILE A 55 -16.46 -7.56 -0.89
CA ILE A 55 -16.77 -6.21 -1.35
C ILE A 55 -17.11 -6.22 -2.85
N PRO A 56 -18.32 -5.74 -3.25
CA PRO A 56 -18.69 -5.64 -4.65
C PRO A 56 -17.98 -4.45 -5.31
N ASN A 57 -17.74 -4.56 -6.62
CA ASN A 57 -17.23 -3.47 -7.44
C ASN A 57 -18.33 -2.46 -7.79
N VAL A 58 -18.88 -1.79 -6.78
CA VAL A 58 -19.87 -0.72 -6.90
C VAL A 58 -19.50 0.43 -5.94
N PRO A 59 -20.02 1.65 -6.12
CA PRO A 59 -19.83 2.74 -5.17
C PRO A 59 -20.25 2.39 -3.73
N PRO A 60 -19.56 2.88 -2.67
CA PRO A 60 -19.93 2.68 -1.27
C PRO A 60 -21.39 3.04 -0.90
N ALA A 61 -21.99 4.01 -1.60
CA ALA A 61 -23.40 4.37 -1.43
C ALA A 61 -24.36 3.24 -1.83
N CYS A 62 -23.92 2.33 -2.71
CA CYS A 62 -24.66 1.15 -3.15
C CYS A 62 -24.34 -0.10 -2.33
N MET A 63 -23.48 0.00 -1.31
CA MET A 63 -23.09 -1.12 -0.46
C MET A 63 -24.00 -1.25 0.77
N THR A 64 -23.99 -2.43 1.37
CA THR A 64 -24.50 -2.64 2.74
C THR A 64 -23.56 -2.00 3.77
N GLU A 65 -24.03 -1.80 5.00
CA GLU A 65 -23.18 -1.27 6.07
C GLU A 65 -21.98 -2.17 6.35
N LYS A 66 -22.21 -3.49 6.41
CA LYS A 66 -21.14 -4.47 6.60
C LYS A 66 -20.06 -4.39 5.52
N GLN A 67 -20.44 -4.20 4.25
CA GLN A 67 -19.48 -4.02 3.15
C GLN A 67 -18.71 -2.70 3.27
N ARG A 68 -19.34 -1.62 3.73
CA ARG A 68 -18.62 -0.36 3.99
C ARG A 68 -17.63 -0.51 5.14
N GLU A 69 -18.01 -1.23 6.19
CA GLU A 69 -17.15 -1.53 7.33
C GLU A 69 -15.93 -2.37 6.90
N GLU A 70 -16.15 -3.48 6.20
CA GLU A 70 -15.09 -4.32 5.65
C GLU A 70 -14.14 -3.53 4.73
N LEU A 71 -14.67 -2.62 3.88
CA LEU A 71 -13.84 -1.75 3.02
C LEU A 71 -12.97 -0.79 3.85
N ARG A 72 -13.52 -0.22 4.94
CA ARG A 72 -12.78 0.67 5.84
C ARG A 72 -11.70 -0.09 6.61
N GLU A 73 -12.03 -1.27 7.12
CA GLU A 73 -11.09 -2.13 7.84
C GLU A 73 -9.93 -2.55 6.92
N ASP A 74 -10.19 -2.93 5.67
CA ASP A 74 -9.11 -3.23 4.71
C ASP A 74 -8.26 -1.98 4.44
N ALA A 75 -8.86 -0.80 4.24
CA ALA A 75 -8.10 0.42 4.02
C ALA A 75 -7.15 0.75 5.20
N VAL A 76 -7.64 0.62 6.44
CA VAL A 76 -6.84 0.83 7.66
C VAL A 76 -5.76 -0.24 7.81
N GLY A 77 -6.12 -1.51 7.63
CA GLY A 77 -5.18 -2.64 7.71
C GLY A 77 -4.03 -2.52 6.71
N ARG A 78 -4.31 -2.00 5.51
CA ARG A 78 -3.28 -1.71 4.50
C ARG A 78 -2.36 -0.55 4.92
N CYS A 79 -2.87 0.49 5.57
CA CYS A 79 -2.02 1.54 6.14
C CYS A 79 -1.09 0.99 7.22
N MET A 80 -1.61 0.13 8.11
CA MET A 80 -0.79 -0.56 9.11
C MET A 80 0.29 -1.43 8.46
N LEU A 81 -0.08 -2.21 7.44
CA LEU A 81 0.88 -3.06 6.72
C LEU A 81 1.96 -2.25 6.00
N LEU A 82 1.60 -1.14 5.34
CA LEU A 82 2.57 -0.22 4.74
C LEU A 82 3.56 0.30 5.77
N TRP A 83 3.06 0.80 6.89
CA TRP A 83 3.89 1.27 7.99
C TRP A 83 4.85 0.18 8.49
N THR A 84 4.34 -1.03 8.75
CA THR A 84 5.16 -2.17 9.18
C THR A 84 6.23 -2.52 8.16
N MET A 85 5.89 -2.58 6.86
CA MET A 85 6.87 -2.90 5.82
C MET A 85 7.94 -1.81 5.66
N ILE A 86 7.60 -0.53 5.84
CA ILE A 86 8.56 0.58 5.72
C ILE A 86 9.52 0.62 6.90
N THR A 87 9.01 0.30 8.09
CA THR A 87 9.75 0.38 9.34
C THR A 87 10.38 -0.94 9.77
N ASP A 88 10.22 -2.02 8.99
CA ASP A 88 10.81 -3.32 9.31
C ASP A 88 12.33 -3.23 9.37
N SER A 89 12.87 -3.39 10.58
CA SER A 89 14.30 -3.50 10.84
C SER A 89 14.74 -4.96 11.02
N SER A 90 13.80 -5.92 11.00
CA SER A 90 14.11 -7.34 11.21
C SER A 90 14.64 -8.05 9.96
N GLY A 91 14.51 -7.43 8.78
CA GLY A 91 14.92 -7.98 7.50
C GLY A 91 13.92 -8.97 6.89
N LYS A 92 12.79 -9.23 7.55
CA LYS A 92 11.72 -10.11 7.06
C LYS A 92 11.09 -9.57 5.79
N THR A 93 10.91 -8.26 5.69
CA THR A 93 10.39 -7.63 4.48
C THR A 93 11.34 -7.83 3.32
N GLY A 94 12.67 -7.77 3.54
CA GLY A 94 13.65 -8.08 2.50
C GLY A 94 13.52 -9.51 1.98
N MET A 95 13.31 -10.49 2.86
CA MET A 95 13.08 -11.89 2.47
C MET A 95 11.80 -12.07 1.64
N MET A 96 10.72 -11.34 1.94
CA MET A 96 9.48 -11.38 1.15
C MET A 96 9.69 -10.94 -0.30
N PHE A 97 10.65 -10.04 -0.54
CA PHE A 97 10.99 -9.54 -1.86
C PHE A 97 12.17 -10.28 -2.51
N GLY A 98 12.61 -11.40 -1.93
CA GLY A 98 13.73 -12.19 -2.45
C GLY A 98 15.08 -11.49 -2.36
N GLU A 99 15.22 -10.51 -1.47
CA GLU A 99 16.47 -9.80 -1.26
C GLU A 99 17.46 -10.69 -0.49
N ALA A 100 18.69 -10.82 -1.01
CA ALA A 100 19.75 -11.51 -0.30
C ALA A 100 20.23 -10.68 0.91
N PRO A 101 20.70 -11.30 2.00
CA PRO A 101 21.25 -10.57 3.14
C PRO A 101 22.36 -9.60 2.72
N GLY A 102 22.23 -8.32 3.11
CA GLY A 102 23.18 -7.26 2.74
C GLY A 102 23.02 -6.71 1.32
N GLN A 103 22.07 -7.21 0.52
CA GLN A 103 21.71 -6.70 -0.81
C GLN A 103 20.27 -6.14 -0.87
N GLY A 104 19.69 -5.85 0.30
CA GLY A 104 18.36 -5.27 0.39
C GLY A 104 18.28 -3.89 -0.24
N VAL A 105 17.13 -3.56 -0.82
CA VAL A 105 16.84 -2.20 -1.24
C VAL A 105 16.45 -1.40 0.00
N GLU A 106 17.32 -0.48 0.36
CA GLU A 106 17.02 0.55 1.34
C GLU A 106 15.94 1.47 0.79
N LEU A 107 14.94 1.78 1.61
CA LEU A 107 13.81 2.64 1.20
C LEU A 107 14.16 4.13 1.16
N GLY A 108 15.25 4.52 1.81
CA GLY A 108 15.66 5.91 1.97
C GLY A 108 14.88 6.67 3.05
N ASP A 109 15.48 7.78 3.51
CA ASP A 109 14.93 8.59 4.62
C ASP A 109 13.64 9.31 4.25
N GLU A 110 13.46 9.65 2.98
CA GLU A 110 12.25 10.33 2.53
C GLU A 110 11.01 9.44 2.62
N VAL A 111 11.12 8.18 2.20
CA VAL A 111 10.03 7.19 2.33
C VAL A 111 9.71 6.96 3.81
N LYS A 112 10.74 6.77 4.65
CA LYS A 112 10.56 6.59 6.10
C LYS A 112 9.86 7.77 6.74
N ARG A 113 10.30 9.00 6.44
CA ARG A 113 9.66 10.23 6.93
C ARG A 113 8.21 10.35 6.46
N LYS A 114 7.93 10.04 5.19
CA LYS A 114 6.56 10.08 4.64
C LYS A 114 5.67 8.94 5.12
N ALA A 115 6.22 7.89 5.72
CA ALA A 115 5.44 6.85 6.37
C ALA A 115 4.89 7.30 7.73
N GLU A 116 5.55 8.24 8.42
CA GLU A 116 5.02 8.83 9.67
C GLU A 116 3.69 9.56 9.42
N ASP A 117 3.54 10.21 8.26
CA ASP A 117 2.27 10.81 7.84
C ASP A 117 1.16 9.74 7.78
N VAL A 118 1.45 8.52 7.29
CA VAL A 118 0.49 7.39 7.22
C VAL A 118 0.15 6.87 8.61
N LYS A 119 1.13 6.77 9.50
CA LYS A 119 0.90 6.37 10.90
C LYS A 119 -0.03 7.33 11.63
N SER A 120 0.07 8.63 11.37
CA SER A 120 -0.81 9.63 12.00
C SER A 120 -2.29 9.51 11.64
N MET A 121 -2.62 8.72 10.60
CA MET A 121 -3.99 8.47 10.15
C MET A 121 -4.62 7.22 10.78
N ILE A 122 -3.87 6.46 11.58
CA ILE A 122 -4.27 5.21 12.24
C ILE A 122 -4.35 5.47 13.75
#